data_AF-A0A7S1VRV9-F1
#
_entry.id   AF-A0A7S1VRV9-F1
#
_cell.length_a   1.000
_cell.length_b   1.000
_cell.length_c   1.000
_cell.angle_alpha   90.00
_cell.angle_beta   90.00
_cell.angle_gamma   90.00
#
_symmetry.space_group_name_H-M   'P 1'
#
loop_
_entity.id
_entity.type
_entity.pdbx_description
1 polymer ?
#
loop_
_entity_poly.entity_id
_entity_poly.type
_entity_poly.pdbx_seq_one_letter_code
_entity_poly.pdbx_strand_id
1 'polypeptide(L)'
;RRETTNTAMDLSAVNSKHAKRPSGAETAIKPNENKKRRSVKARYEARSASHPELRNDVLLGHAPGILNPGNSYFDKLIKALKPTYMSTPSSQKRTVSAQIIAAIEEMSPPGRFVMECDGRFEAVPHEKAIEKISHALYRRKEDPVVGELNSKGKHGKASPIQ
;
A
#
# COMPACT_ATOMS: atom_id res chain seq x y z
N ARG A 1 51.01 -63.58 -30.25
CA ARG A 1 51.14 -64.67 -29.26
C ARG A 1 50.13 -64.38 -28.16
N ARG A 2 48.98 -65.09 -28.19
CA ARG A 2 48.01 -65.32 -27.08
C ARG A 2 47.31 -64.07 -26.49
N GLU A 3 46.02 -64.04 -26.17
CA GLU A 3 45.00 -65.06 -25.98
C GLU A 3 43.63 -64.36 -25.77
N THR A 4 42.53 -65.03 -26.18
CA THR A 4 41.23 -65.22 -25.45
C THR A 4 40.33 -64.01 -25.13
N THR A 5 38.99 -64.02 -25.16
CA THR A 5 37.94 -65.06 -25.33
C THR A 5 36.53 -64.42 -25.40
N ASN A 6 35.61 -65.12 -26.07
CA ASN A 6 34.18 -65.40 -25.78
C ASN A 6 33.22 -64.23 -25.47
N THR A 7 32.16 -64.01 -26.25
CA THR A 7 30.96 -64.86 -26.53
C THR A 7 29.99 -64.97 -25.34
N ALA A 8 28.78 -64.51 -25.65
CA ALA A 8 27.52 -64.39 -24.91
C ALA A 8 27.03 -65.59 -24.09
N MET A 9 26.24 -65.29 -23.05
CA MET A 9 24.92 -65.80 -22.60
C MET A 9 24.69 -65.14 -21.21
N ASP A 10 23.51 -64.73 -20.73
CA ASP A 10 22.23 -65.41 -20.65
C ASP A 10 21.16 -64.40 -20.17
N LEU A 11 19.91 -64.61 -20.59
CA LEU A 11 18.72 -63.86 -20.19
C LEU A 11 18.01 -64.63 -19.07
N SER A 12 17.78 -64.01 -17.90
CA SER A 12 16.62 -64.38 -17.08
C SER A 12 16.17 -63.26 -16.13
N ALA A 13 14.88 -62.96 -16.23
CA ALA A 13 14.09 -62.17 -15.29
C ALA A 13 14.06 -62.84 -13.89
N VAL A 14 13.77 -62.10 -12.81
CA VAL A 14 12.44 -62.01 -12.16
C VAL A 14 12.49 -60.94 -11.05
N ASN A 15 11.40 -60.17 -11.00
CA ASN A 15 11.01 -59.11 -10.07
C ASN A 15 10.74 -59.62 -8.63
N SER A 16 11.21 -58.91 -7.58
CA SER A 16 10.38 -58.48 -6.41
C SER A 16 11.15 -58.09 -5.13
N LYS A 17 10.87 -56.84 -4.69
CA LYS A 17 10.58 -56.37 -3.31
C LYS A 17 11.71 -55.94 -2.35
N HIS A 18 11.52 -54.70 -1.87
CA HIS A 18 12.00 -54.05 -0.61
C HIS A 18 13.50 -53.69 -0.56
N ALA A 19 13.99 -52.52 -0.11
CA ALA A 19 13.39 -51.34 0.49
C ALA A 19 14.40 -50.15 0.48
N LYS A 20 13.85 -48.94 0.68
CA LYS A 20 14.46 -47.70 1.24
C LYS A 20 15.34 -46.80 0.34
N ARG A 21 14.68 -45.68 -0.02
CA ARG A 21 15.10 -44.39 -0.60
C ARG A 21 16.31 -43.74 0.10
N PRO A 22 17.14 -43.00 -0.65
CA PRO A 22 17.80 -41.80 -0.15
C PRO A 22 17.42 -40.59 -1.03
N SER A 23 16.85 -39.54 -0.45
CA SER A 23 16.90 -38.22 -1.08
C SER A 23 16.95 -37.17 0.02
N GLY A 24 18.11 -36.53 0.14
CA GLY A 24 18.35 -35.43 1.06
C GLY A 24 17.31 -34.34 0.87
N ALA A 25 16.65 -34.00 1.97
CA ALA A 25 15.92 -32.74 2.11
C ALA A 25 16.81 -31.84 2.95
N GLU A 26 17.72 -31.13 2.28
CA GLU A 26 18.30 -29.90 2.80
C GLU A 26 17.17 -28.87 2.78
N THR A 27 16.43 -28.79 3.88
CA THR A 27 15.36 -27.82 4.07
C THR A 27 15.99 -26.44 4.18
N ALA A 28 16.09 -25.76 3.04
CA ALA A 28 16.28 -24.33 2.99
C ALA A 28 15.22 -23.66 3.86
N ILE A 29 15.62 -23.16 5.02
CA ILE A 29 14.80 -22.29 5.86
C ILE A 29 14.63 -20.99 5.09
N LYS A 30 13.59 -20.93 4.25
CA LYS A 30 13.14 -19.69 3.63
C LYS A 30 12.74 -18.75 4.78
N PRO A 31 13.28 -17.52 4.87
CA PRO A 31 12.85 -16.58 5.88
C PRO A 31 11.34 -16.34 5.72
N ASN A 32 10.64 -16.63 6.82
CA ASN A 32 9.20 -16.55 6.97
C ASN A 32 8.66 -15.17 6.53
N GLU A 33 8.03 -15.12 5.36
CA GLU A 33 7.38 -13.94 4.77
C GLU A 33 6.31 -13.33 5.69
N ASN A 34 5.79 -14.12 6.63
CA ASN A 34 4.81 -13.72 7.64
C ASN A 34 5.38 -12.74 8.69
N LYS A 35 6.71 -12.59 8.78
CA LYS A 35 7.38 -11.58 9.62
C LYS A 35 7.55 -10.21 8.92
N LYS A 36 7.33 -10.14 7.60
CA LYS A 36 7.61 -8.96 6.76
C LYS A 36 6.45 -7.94 6.71
N ARG A 37 5.30 -8.26 7.30
CA ARG A 37 4.10 -7.43 7.32
C ARG A 37 3.66 -7.10 8.74
N ARG A 38 4.50 -6.45 9.54
CA ARG A 38 3.94 -5.59 10.59
C ARG A 38 2.90 -4.71 9.89
N SER A 39 1.64 -4.78 10.32
CA SER A 39 0.57 -4.00 9.70
C SER A 39 1.04 -2.55 9.58
N VAL A 40 0.76 -1.88 8.47
CA VAL A 40 1.12 -0.46 8.27
C VAL A 40 0.83 0.36 9.52
N LYS A 41 -0.35 0.10 10.10
CA LYS A 41 -0.78 0.61 11.40
C LYS A 41 0.29 0.47 12.48
N ALA A 42 0.78 -0.74 12.75
CA ALA A 42 1.82 -0.98 13.76
C ALA A 42 3.14 -0.26 13.43
N ARG A 43 3.51 -0.12 12.15
CA ARG A 43 4.73 0.62 11.75
C ARG A 43 4.57 2.11 12.00
N TYR A 44 3.42 2.67 11.65
CA TYR A 44 3.10 4.07 11.89
C TYR A 44 3.02 4.38 13.39
N GLU A 45 2.31 3.55 14.16
CA GLU A 45 2.17 3.70 15.62
C GLU A 45 3.52 3.63 16.33
N ALA A 46 4.39 2.68 15.95
CA ALA A 46 5.74 2.60 16.52
C ALA A 46 6.58 3.86 16.19
N ARG A 47 6.43 4.41 14.98
CA ARG A 47 7.15 5.62 14.56
C ARG A 47 6.61 6.86 15.28
N SER A 48 5.30 7.06 15.32
CA SER A 48 4.68 8.21 15.97
C SER A 48 4.84 8.19 17.49
N ALA A 49 4.98 7.02 18.11
CA ALA A 49 5.33 6.91 19.53
C ALA A 49 6.73 7.46 19.86
N SER A 50 7.67 7.40 18.91
CA SER A 50 9.03 7.94 19.06
C SER A 50 9.20 9.36 18.50
N HIS A 51 8.23 9.83 17.71
CA HIS A 51 8.28 11.09 16.98
C HIS A 51 6.93 11.82 17.16
N PRO A 52 6.76 12.58 18.26
CA PRO A 52 5.49 13.22 18.58
C PRO A 52 5.00 14.19 17.49
N GLU A 53 5.91 14.76 16.69
CA GLU A 53 5.59 15.63 15.55
C GLU A 53 4.75 14.93 14.47
N LEU A 54 4.76 13.60 14.41
CA LEU A 54 3.98 12.81 13.44
C LEU A 54 2.55 12.54 13.90
N ARG A 55 2.20 12.88 15.15
CA ARG A 55 0.92 12.52 15.78
C ARG A 55 -0.30 12.98 14.99
N ASN A 56 -0.19 14.13 14.33
CA ASN A 56 -1.27 14.76 13.58
C ASN A 56 -1.15 14.53 12.07
N ASP A 57 -0.21 13.70 11.61
CA ASP A 57 -0.12 13.34 10.19
C ASP A 57 -1.40 12.61 9.72
N VAL A 58 -1.83 12.88 8.48
CA VAL A 58 -2.97 12.26 7.83
C VAL A 58 -2.47 11.20 6.86
N LEU A 59 -2.83 9.95 7.11
CA LEU A 59 -2.36 8.79 6.36
C LEU A 59 -3.24 8.52 5.14
N LEU A 60 -2.69 8.73 3.96
CA LEU A 60 -3.35 8.48 2.68
C LEU A 60 -3.19 7.03 2.22
N GLY A 61 -4.23 6.46 1.61
CA GLY A 61 -4.14 5.17 0.91
C GLY A 61 -4.19 3.92 1.78
N HIS A 62 -4.57 4.05 3.05
CA HIS A 62 -4.67 2.91 3.97
C HIS A 62 -6.12 2.50 4.24
N ALA A 63 -6.29 1.21 4.53
CA ALA A 63 -7.57 0.62 4.85
C ALA A 63 -8.19 1.27 6.11
N PRO A 64 -9.53 1.33 6.21
CA PRO A 64 -10.22 1.82 7.39
C PRO A 64 -9.71 1.11 8.66
N GLY A 65 -9.41 1.87 9.72
CA GLY A 65 -8.98 1.31 11.02
C GLY A 65 -7.68 1.86 11.60
N ILE A 66 -6.96 2.74 10.89
CA ILE A 66 -5.88 3.54 11.48
C ILE A 66 -6.52 4.74 12.20
N LEU A 67 -6.54 4.66 13.52
CA LEU A 67 -7.14 5.66 14.39
C LEU A 67 -6.05 6.55 14.97
N ASN A 68 -5.72 7.63 14.27
CA ASN A 68 -4.84 8.68 14.79
C ASN A 68 -5.57 10.03 14.83
N PRO A 69 -5.07 11.00 15.62
CA PRO A 69 -5.68 12.33 15.75
C PRO A 69 -5.83 13.04 14.40
N GLY A 70 -4.82 12.95 13.52
CA GLY A 70 -4.82 13.53 12.18
C GLY A 70 -5.98 13.01 11.31
N ASN A 71 -6.09 11.69 11.11
CA ASN A 71 -7.18 11.11 10.31
C ASN A 71 -8.56 11.40 10.94
N SER A 72 -8.65 11.38 12.27
CA SER A 72 -9.92 11.68 12.96
C SER A 72 -10.37 13.12 12.75
N TYR A 73 -9.43 14.07 12.75
CA TYR A 73 -9.73 15.48 12.47
C TYR A 73 -10.03 15.69 10.98
N PHE A 74 -9.26 15.05 10.10
CA PHE A 74 -9.53 15.03 8.66
C PHE A 74 -10.95 14.54 8.33
N ASP A 75 -11.37 13.41 8.92
CA ASP A 75 -12.73 12.88 8.73
C ASP A 75 -13.81 13.85 9.20
N LYS A 76 -13.56 14.60 10.28
CA LYS A 76 -14.48 15.65 10.75
C LYS A 76 -14.56 16.81 9.76
N LEU A 77 -13.41 17.27 9.24
CA LEU A 77 -13.35 18.32 8.23
C LEU A 77 -14.10 17.93 6.96
N ILE A 78 -13.88 16.70 6.45
CA ILE A 78 -14.59 16.19 5.28
C ILE A 78 -16.10 16.18 5.53
N LYS A 79 -16.56 15.66 6.67
CA LYS A 79 -18.00 15.64 7.00
C LYS A 79 -18.60 17.06 7.09
N ALA A 80 -17.88 18.00 7.68
CA ALA A 80 -18.34 19.36 7.88
C ALA A 80 -18.36 20.18 6.57
N LEU A 81 -17.34 20.04 5.73
CA LEU A 81 -17.15 20.87 4.53
C LEU A 81 -17.78 20.28 3.27
N LYS A 82 -18.18 19.00 3.30
CA LYS A 82 -18.81 18.33 2.15
C LYS A 82 -20.07 19.03 1.61
N PRO A 83 -21.04 19.46 2.44
CA PRO A 83 -22.20 20.21 1.94
C PRO A 83 -21.77 21.48 1.19
N THR A 84 -20.83 22.23 1.77
CA THR A 84 -20.26 23.45 1.16
C THR A 84 -19.55 23.13 -0.15
N TYR A 85 -18.74 22.07 -0.20
CA TYR A 85 -18.04 21.67 -1.43
C TYR A 85 -19.01 21.28 -2.54
N MET A 86 -20.15 20.64 -2.21
CA MET A 86 -21.16 20.24 -3.20
C MET A 86 -21.91 21.44 -3.80
N SER A 87 -22.16 22.49 -3.01
CA SER A 87 -22.79 23.72 -3.49
C SER A 87 -21.80 24.70 -4.15
N THR A 88 -20.49 24.50 -3.97
CA THR A 88 -19.44 25.37 -4.50
C THR A 88 -19.23 25.14 -6.01
N PRO A 89 -19.11 26.20 -6.82
CA PRO A 89 -18.75 26.11 -8.23
C PRO A 89 -17.40 25.40 -8.46
N SER A 90 -17.25 24.70 -9.58
CA SER A 90 -16.03 23.93 -9.89
C SER A 90 -14.73 24.76 -9.82
N SER A 91 -14.78 26.06 -10.14
CA SER A 91 -13.65 26.98 -10.06
C SER A 91 -13.14 27.20 -8.62
N GLN A 92 -14.01 27.07 -7.62
CA GLN A 92 -13.71 27.35 -6.21
C GLN A 92 -13.50 26.07 -5.38
N LYS A 93 -13.82 24.90 -5.92
CA LYS A 93 -13.63 23.60 -5.24
C LYS A 93 -12.18 23.37 -4.79
N ARG A 94 -11.21 23.80 -5.59
CA ARG A 94 -9.79 23.73 -5.22
C ARG A 94 -9.48 24.52 -3.95
N THR A 95 -10.11 25.67 -3.77
CA THR A 95 -9.95 26.51 -2.58
C THR A 95 -10.47 25.83 -1.33
N VAL A 96 -11.64 25.17 -1.41
CA VAL A 96 -12.19 24.40 -0.31
C VAL A 96 -11.26 23.24 0.09
N SER A 97 -10.69 22.54 -0.90
CA SER A 97 -9.71 21.48 -0.62
C SER A 97 -8.42 22.02 0.00
N ALA A 98 -7.94 23.19 -0.43
CA ALA A 98 -6.76 23.85 0.14
C ALA A 98 -6.98 24.32 1.59
N GLN A 99 -8.20 24.78 1.93
CA GLN A 99 -8.55 25.14 3.31
C GLN A 99 -8.42 23.95 4.27
N ILE A 100 -8.77 22.74 3.82
CA ILE A 100 -8.61 21.53 4.63
C ILE A 100 -7.13 21.25 4.91
N ILE A 101 -6.25 21.51 3.95
CA ILE A 101 -4.82 21.29 4.14
C ILE A 101 -4.25 22.30 5.14
N ALA A 102 -4.57 23.58 4.96
CA ALA A 102 -4.17 24.63 5.90
C ALA A 102 -4.64 24.31 7.33
N ALA A 103 -5.88 23.86 7.51
CA ALA A 103 -6.40 23.48 8.83
C ALA A 103 -5.63 22.31 9.48
N ILE A 104 -5.09 21.38 8.69
CA ILE A 104 -4.27 20.26 9.18
C ILE A 104 -2.86 20.75 9.54
N GLU A 105 -2.29 21.64 8.73
CA GLU A 105 -0.97 22.24 8.97
C GLU A 105 -0.97 23.17 10.19
N GLU A 106 -2.10 23.81 10.52
CA GLU A 106 -2.28 24.67 11.70
C GLU A 106 -2.43 23.90 13.02
N MET A 107 -2.51 22.56 12.99
CA MET A 107 -2.56 21.76 14.21
C MET A 107 -1.26 21.89 15.03
N SER A 108 -1.31 21.51 16.30
CA SER A 108 -0.12 21.42 17.16
C SER A 108 0.07 20.00 17.68
N PRO A 109 1.14 19.29 17.27
CA PRO A 109 2.11 19.63 16.21
C PRO A 109 1.46 19.73 14.81
N PRO A 110 2.10 20.42 13.84
CA PRO A 110 1.55 20.57 12.49
C PRO A 110 1.36 19.19 11.85
N GLY A 111 0.16 18.95 11.31
CA GLY A 111 -0.14 17.74 10.58
C GLY A 111 0.30 17.84 9.12
N ARG A 112 0.63 16.71 8.50
CA ARG A 112 0.90 16.62 7.06
C ARG A 112 0.19 15.44 6.45
N PHE A 113 -0.14 15.53 5.16
CA PHE A 113 -0.60 14.36 4.42
C PHE A 113 0.61 13.46 4.09
N VAL A 114 0.55 12.20 4.47
CA VAL A 114 1.64 11.24 4.31
C VAL A 114 1.16 9.96 3.65
N MET A 115 2.07 9.29 2.94
CA MET A 115 1.83 8.00 2.30
C MET A 115 2.99 7.06 2.63
N GLU A 116 2.71 5.75 2.75
CA GLU A 116 3.77 4.76 2.89
C GLU A 116 4.42 4.47 1.53
N CYS A 117 5.71 4.79 1.41
CA CYS A 117 6.59 4.45 0.30
C CYS A 117 7.71 3.54 0.83
N ASP A 118 7.80 2.31 0.34
CA ASP A 118 8.85 1.34 0.71
C ASP A 118 9.06 1.15 2.22
N GLY A 119 7.97 1.24 3.00
CA GLY A 119 8.00 1.11 4.46
C GLY A 119 8.41 2.35 5.23
N ARG A 120 8.51 3.50 4.56
CA ARG A 120 8.67 4.83 5.17
C ARG A 120 7.42 5.66 4.90
N PHE A 121 7.05 6.51 5.86
CA PHE A 121 5.98 7.49 5.65
C PHE A 121 6.60 8.79 5.17
N GLU A 122 6.21 9.20 3.97
CA GLU A 122 6.70 10.39 3.28
C GLU A 122 5.58 11.40 3.08
N ALA A 123 5.92 12.68 3.15
CA ALA A 123 4.96 13.75 2.91
C ALA A 123 4.54 13.76 1.44
N VAL A 124 3.23 13.87 1.23
CA VAL A 124 2.61 13.93 -0.09
C VAL A 124 2.56 15.38 -0.55
N PRO A 125 2.89 15.68 -1.82
CA PRO A 125 2.82 17.04 -2.34
C PRO A 125 1.38 17.57 -2.31
N HIS A 126 1.26 18.89 -2.13
CA HIS A 126 -0.02 19.59 -1.94
C HIS A 126 -1.06 19.25 -3.02
N GLU A 127 -0.63 19.14 -4.28
CA GLU A 127 -1.50 18.79 -5.41
C GLU A 127 -2.17 17.43 -5.26
N LYS A 128 -1.41 16.42 -4.81
CA LYS A 128 -1.95 15.07 -4.56
C LYS A 128 -2.84 15.03 -3.33
N ALA A 129 -2.52 15.83 -2.31
CA ALA A 129 -3.40 15.99 -1.15
C ALA A 129 -4.75 16.60 -1.58
N ILE A 130 -4.74 17.68 -2.37
CA ILE A 130 -5.95 18.29 -2.94
C ILE A 130 -6.78 17.27 -3.72
N GLU A 131 -6.16 16.46 -4.58
CA GLU A 131 -6.86 15.43 -5.35
C GLU A 131 -7.56 14.42 -4.42
N LYS A 132 -6.84 13.92 -3.41
CA LYS A 132 -7.40 12.99 -2.42
C LYS A 132 -8.56 13.59 -1.62
N ILE A 133 -8.41 14.84 -1.20
CA ILE A 133 -9.44 15.59 -0.47
C ILE A 133 -10.68 15.77 -1.34
N SER A 134 -10.50 16.20 -2.59
CA SER A 134 -11.57 16.41 -3.55
C SER A 134 -12.35 15.11 -3.79
N HIS A 135 -11.62 13.98 -3.90
CA HIS A 135 -12.24 12.65 -4.01
C HIS A 135 -13.02 12.25 -2.75
N ALA A 136 -12.46 12.50 -1.56
CA ALA A 136 -13.12 12.22 -0.29
C ALA A 136 -14.40 13.08 -0.09
N LEU A 137 -14.37 14.34 -0.51
CA LEU A 137 -15.53 15.23 -0.50
C LEU A 137 -16.59 14.76 -1.49
N TYR A 138 -16.20 14.26 -2.67
CA TYR A 138 -17.11 13.84 -3.74
C TYR A 138 -17.85 12.52 -3.49
N ARG A 139 -17.16 11.51 -2.94
CA ARG A 139 -17.72 10.16 -2.72
C ARG A 139 -19.02 10.19 -1.92
N ARG A 140 -20.06 9.46 -2.30
CA ARG A 140 -21.23 9.27 -1.43
C ARG A 140 -20.84 8.27 -0.32
N LYS A 141 -21.54 8.26 0.82
CA LYS A 141 -21.22 7.39 1.97
C LYS A 141 -21.15 5.88 1.62
N GLU A 142 -21.62 5.49 0.43
CA GLU A 142 -21.78 4.11 -0.03
C GLU A 142 -20.69 3.67 -1.03
N ASP A 143 -19.78 4.55 -1.46
CA ASP A 143 -18.77 4.17 -2.45
C ASP A 143 -17.59 3.43 -1.79
N PRO A 144 -17.29 2.16 -2.13
CA PRO A 144 -16.19 1.41 -1.53
C PRO A 144 -14.84 2.09 -1.82
N VAL A 145 -13.99 2.19 -0.79
CA VAL A 145 -12.66 2.83 -0.85
C VAL A 145 -11.79 2.03 -1.82
N VAL A 146 -11.70 2.49 -3.07
CA VAL A 146 -10.82 1.88 -4.07
C VAL A 146 -9.43 2.40 -3.79
N GLY A 147 -8.65 1.61 -3.06
CA GLY A 147 -7.24 1.82 -2.85
C GLY A 147 -6.48 1.53 -4.13
N GLU A 148 -6.42 2.48 -5.06
CA GLU A 148 -5.48 2.44 -6.17
C GLU A 148 -5.31 3.84 -6.77
N LEU A 149 -4.28 4.56 -6.30
CA LEU A 149 -3.59 5.53 -7.16
C LEU A 149 -2.16 5.00 -7.30
N ASN A 150 -2.03 3.89 -8.02
CA ASN A 150 -0.74 3.44 -8.49
C ASN A 150 -0.34 4.30 -9.70
N SER A 151 0.84 4.88 -9.61
CA SER A 151 1.46 5.77 -10.58
C SER A 151 1.63 5.13 -11.96
N LYS A 152 0.97 5.68 -12.99
CA LYS A 152 1.44 5.66 -14.38
C LYS A 152 1.14 7.01 -15.03
N GLY A 153 2.17 7.60 -15.64
CA GLY A 153 2.18 8.98 -16.09
C GLY A 153 1.47 9.24 -17.42
N LYS A 154 1.46 10.54 -17.73
CA LYS A 154 1.42 11.18 -19.05
C LYS A 154 0.16 10.94 -19.92
N HIS A 155 -0.67 11.96 -20.07
CA HIS A 155 -0.59 12.94 -21.17
C HIS A 155 -1.88 13.76 -21.18
N GLY A 156 -1.74 15.08 -20.98
CA GLY A 156 -2.79 16.01 -21.35
C GLY A 156 -3.01 15.96 -22.85
N LYS A 157 -4.26 15.82 -23.27
CA LYS A 157 -4.73 16.39 -24.53
C LYS A 157 -5.94 17.24 -24.22
N ALA A 158 -5.76 18.54 -24.43
CA ALA A 158 -6.84 19.50 -24.48
C ALA A 158 -7.84 19.08 -25.56
N SER A 159 -9.12 19.09 -25.23
CA SER A 159 -10.20 19.01 -26.21
C SER A 159 -10.29 20.33 -26.96
N PRO A 160 -10.42 20.34 -28.29
CA PRO A 160 -10.74 21.54 -29.05
C PRO A 160 -12.16 22.01 -28.68
N ILE A 161 -12.30 23.31 -28.39
CA ILE A 161 -13.58 24.00 -28.35
C ILE A 161 -14.04 24.19 -29.81
N GLN A 162 -15.35 24.06 -29.99
CA GLN A 162 -16.11 24.01 -31.25
C GLN A 162 -15.78 25.12 -32.24
#